data_AF-A0A177A894-F1
#
_entry.id   AF-A0A177A894-F1
#
_cell.length_a   1.000
_cell.length_b   1.000
_cell.length_c   1.000
_cell.angle_alpha   90.00
_cell.angle_beta   90.00
_cell.angle_gamma   90.00
#
_symmetry.space_group_name_H-M   'P 1'
#
loop_
_entity.id
_entity.type
_entity.pdbx_description
1 polymer ?
#
loop_
_entity_poly.entity_id
_entity_poly.type
_entity_poly.pdbx_seq_one_letter_code
_entity_poly.pdbx_strand_id
1 'polypeptide(L)'
;MAVLSVTSSRGRSYSPTSTLPTDPLSIIQHALASGQGAQLIELLASQLKTNQFIGQPTAVPHDFDLSHGSHEVMYVTFRMGPRKEVVFKIGPDTIMRHEIDCCLEMWRYDDGRRYMAWELFFYLPCNTRIDYYKPLAAKELGVENHDLIDVFSESHGG
;
A
#
# COMPACT_ATOMS: atom_id res chain seq x y z
N MET A 1 -12.88 20.98 -40.00
CA MET A 1 -14.31 20.89 -40.38
C MET A 1 -14.64 19.42 -40.59
N ALA A 2 -15.74 18.97 -39.97
CA ALA A 2 -16.20 17.58 -40.01
C ALA A 2 -16.60 17.15 -41.43
N VAL A 3 -16.71 15.84 -41.66
CA VAL A 3 -17.93 15.15 -42.11
C VAL A 3 -17.62 13.65 -42.23
N LEU A 4 -18.33 12.85 -41.43
CA LEU A 4 -18.49 11.41 -41.61
C LEU A 4 -19.51 11.18 -42.74
N SER A 5 -19.25 10.24 -43.64
CA SER A 5 -20.33 9.46 -44.24
C SER A 5 -19.82 8.16 -44.87
N VAL A 6 -20.44 7.09 -44.40
CA VAL A 6 -20.42 5.73 -44.94
C VAL A 6 -21.26 5.69 -46.21
N THR A 7 -20.80 4.98 -47.24
CA THR A 7 -21.71 4.38 -48.23
C THR A 7 -21.30 2.95 -48.58
N SER A 8 -22.31 2.10 -48.41
CA SER A 8 -22.47 0.73 -48.86
C SER A 8 -22.48 0.62 -50.38
N SER A 9 -21.82 -0.40 -50.93
CA SER A 9 -22.20 -0.98 -52.22
C SER A 9 -21.87 -2.48 -52.28
N ARG A 10 -22.87 -3.26 -52.69
CA ARG A 10 -22.90 -4.72 -52.82
C ARG A 10 -22.06 -5.21 -54.01
N GLY A 11 -21.50 -6.42 -53.89
CA GLY A 11 -21.08 -7.25 -55.03
C GLY A 11 -20.84 -8.72 -54.63
N ARG A 12 -21.70 -9.63 -55.11
CA ARG A 12 -21.54 -11.11 -55.15
C ARG A 12 -20.22 -11.46 -55.89
N SER A 13 -19.49 -12.56 -55.72
CA SER A 13 -19.79 -13.97 -55.43
C SER A 13 -18.44 -14.71 -55.37
N TYR A 14 -18.20 -15.61 -54.40
CA TYR A 14 -17.16 -16.65 -54.51
C TYR A 14 -17.56 -17.93 -53.74
N SER A 15 -17.14 -19.04 -54.33
CA SER A 15 -17.39 -20.47 -54.11
C SER A 15 -17.11 -20.99 -52.68
N PRO A 16 -17.58 -22.21 -52.32
CA PRO A 16 -17.43 -22.75 -50.98
C PRO A 16 -16.03 -23.33 -50.82
N THR A 17 -15.24 -22.76 -49.92
CA THR A 17 -13.97 -23.36 -49.52
C THR A 17 -13.71 -23.08 -48.04
N SER A 18 -13.85 -24.13 -47.25
CA SER A 18 -12.89 -24.53 -46.21
C SER A 18 -11.89 -23.45 -45.80
N THR A 19 -12.12 -22.85 -44.63
CA THR A 19 -11.13 -22.52 -43.57
C THR A 19 -11.75 -21.49 -42.62
N LEU A 20 -12.59 -21.94 -41.68
CA LEU A 20 -12.62 -21.28 -40.39
C LEU A 20 -11.46 -21.90 -39.60
N PRO A 21 -10.54 -21.13 -38.99
CA PRO A 21 -9.70 -21.69 -37.96
C PRO A 21 -10.65 -22.04 -36.81
N THR A 22 -11.01 -23.32 -36.71
CA THR A 22 -11.71 -23.83 -35.54
C THR A 22 -10.78 -23.55 -34.37
N ASP A 23 -11.09 -22.53 -33.59
CA ASP A 23 -10.27 -22.11 -32.47
C ASP A 23 -10.02 -23.36 -31.62
N PRO A 24 -8.77 -23.75 -31.33
CA PRO A 24 -8.49 -24.99 -30.62
C PRO A 24 -9.19 -25.03 -29.25
N LEU A 25 -9.42 -23.85 -28.65
CA LEU A 25 -10.21 -23.67 -27.44
C LEU A 25 -11.69 -24.04 -27.62
N SER A 26 -12.27 -23.80 -28.80
CA SER A 26 -13.65 -24.19 -29.12
C SER A 26 -13.81 -25.70 -29.22
N ILE A 27 -12.80 -26.42 -29.72
CA ILE A 27 -12.77 -27.89 -29.77
C ILE A 27 -12.66 -28.46 -28.34
N ILE A 28 -11.82 -27.87 -27.50
CA ILE A 28 -11.66 -28.26 -26.08
C ILE A 28 -12.96 -28.04 -25.31
N GLN A 29 -13.64 -26.91 -25.51
CA GLN A 29 -14.92 -26.62 -24.88
C GLN A 29 -16.01 -27.61 -25.32
N HIS A 30 -16.06 -27.97 -26.62
CA HIS A 30 -17.02 -28.95 -27.12
C HIS A 30 -16.75 -30.37 -26.60
N ALA A 31 -15.49 -30.74 -26.43
CA ALA A 31 -15.08 -32.03 -25.87
C ALA A 31 -15.34 -32.11 -24.35
N LEU A 32 -15.13 -31.02 -23.61
CA LEU A 32 -15.45 -30.89 -22.18
C LEU A 32 -16.96 -30.93 -21.91
N ALA A 33 -17.77 -30.37 -22.80
CA ALA A 33 -19.23 -30.40 -22.70
C ALA A 33 -19.84 -31.76 -23.08
N SER A 34 -19.05 -32.65 -23.69
CA SER A 34 -19.46 -34.03 -23.94
C SER A 34 -19.21 -34.90 -22.69
N GLY A 35 -19.97 -35.99 -22.51
CA GLY A 35 -19.90 -36.87 -21.33
C GLY A 35 -18.56 -37.58 -21.05
N GLN A 36 -17.49 -37.20 -21.77
CA GLN A 36 -16.10 -37.64 -21.59
C GLN A 36 -15.21 -36.54 -20.98
N GLY A 37 -15.75 -35.37 -20.63
CA GLY A 37 -14.99 -34.23 -20.10
C GLY A 37 -14.16 -34.54 -18.86
N ALA A 38 -14.65 -35.41 -17.96
CA ALA A 38 -13.92 -35.81 -16.76
C ALA A 38 -12.63 -36.60 -17.08
N GLN A 39 -12.66 -37.47 -18.10
CA GLN A 39 -11.51 -38.28 -18.52
C GLN A 39 -10.45 -37.42 -19.22
N LEU A 40 -10.87 -36.39 -19.95
CA LEU A 40 -9.96 -35.40 -20.55
C LEU A 40 -9.29 -34.50 -19.50
N ILE A 41 -10.03 -34.08 -18.47
CA ILE A 41 -9.46 -33.32 -17.35
C ILE A 41 -8.42 -34.16 -16.59
N GLU A 42 -8.69 -35.45 -16.38
CA GLU A 42 -7.77 -36.36 -15.70
C GLU A 42 -6.50 -36.65 -16.52
N LEU A 43 -6.63 -36.76 -17.85
CA LEU A 43 -5.48 -36.85 -18.78
C LEU A 43 -4.65 -35.56 -18.78
N LEU A 44 -5.29 -34.39 -18.77
CA LEU A 44 -4.57 -33.11 -18.67
C LEU A 44 -3.89 -32.95 -17.30
N ALA A 45 -4.57 -33.30 -16.21
CA ALA A 45 -4.02 -33.22 -14.86
C ALA A 45 -2.84 -34.17 -14.66
N SER A 46 -2.90 -35.39 -15.22
CA SER A 46 -1.79 -36.33 -15.17
C SER A 46 -0.59 -35.85 -15.99
N GLN A 47 -0.81 -35.29 -17.19
CA GLN A 47 0.25 -34.70 -18.01
C GLN A 47 0.85 -33.42 -17.41
N LEU A 48 0.07 -32.62 -16.69
CA LEU A 48 0.56 -31.45 -15.93
C LEU A 48 1.36 -31.86 -14.68
N LYS A 49 1.01 -33.00 -14.06
CA LYS A 49 1.78 -33.55 -12.93
C LYS A 49 3.11 -34.17 -13.35
N THR A 50 3.18 -34.76 -14.55
CA THR A 50 4.39 -35.46 -15.03
C THR A 50 5.34 -34.57 -15.82
N ASN A 51 4.84 -33.53 -16.49
CA ASN A 51 5.70 -32.56 -17.16
C ASN A 51 6.00 -31.40 -16.20
N GLN A 52 7.14 -31.47 -15.48
CA GLN A 52 7.83 -30.23 -15.13
C GLN A 52 8.00 -29.45 -16.43
N PHE A 53 7.30 -28.33 -16.58
CA PHE A 53 7.29 -27.53 -17.81
C PHE A 53 8.73 -27.22 -18.24
N ILE A 54 9.20 -27.92 -19.26
CA ILE A 54 10.52 -27.70 -19.86
C ILE A 54 10.49 -26.29 -20.48
N GLY A 55 11.22 -25.36 -19.89
CA GLY A 55 11.37 -24.00 -20.41
C GLY A 55 10.56 -22.90 -19.70
N GLN A 56 9.87 -23.18 -18.60
CA GLN A 56 9.50 -22.08 -17.69
C GLN A 56 10.80 -21.55 -17.07
N PRO A 57 11.08 -20.23 -17.13
CA PRO A 57 12.12 -19.66 -16.28
C PRO A 57 11.74 -20.06 -14.85
N THR A 58 12.65 -20.74 -14.16
CA THR A 58 12.49 -21.03 -12.74
C THR A 58 12.16 -19.70 -12.09
N ALA A 59 10.92 -19.53 -11.64
CA ALA A 59 10.58 -18.40 -10.80
C ALA A 59 11.45 -18.62 -9.57
N VAL A 60 12.59 -17.92 -9.52
CA VAL A 60 13.29 -17.71 -8.28
C VAL A 60 12.20 -17.17 -7.38
N PRO A 61 11.81 -17.89 -6.31
CA PRO A 61 10.94 -17.30 -5.32
C PRO A 61 11.70 -16.05 -4.92
N HIS A 62 11.17 -14.87 -5.26
CA HIS A 62 11.64 -13.68 -4.61
C HIS A 62 11.32 -13.95 -3.15
N ASP A 63 12.36 -14.33 -2.42
CA ASP A 63 12.35 -14.42 -0.97
C ASP A 63 12.19 -12.97 -0.54
N PHE A 64 10.94 -12.51 -0.54
CA PHE A 64 10.55 -11.36 0.27
C PHE A 64 10.63 -11.88 1.69
N ASP A 65 11.86 -12.02 2.17
CA ASP A 65 12.14 -12.30 3.55
C ASP A 65 11.77 -11.04 4.34
N LEU A 66 10.48 -10.95 4.65
CA LEU A 66 9.91 -9.94 5.52
C LEU A 66 10.30 -10.19 6.98
N SER A 67 11.06 -11.25 7.30
CA SER A 67 11.55 -11.47 8.66
C SER A 67 12.44 -10.33 9.16
N HIS A 68 13.01 -9.55 8.23
CA HIS A 68 13.72 -8.29 8.47
C HIS A 68 13.08 -7.08 7.77
N GLY A 69 11.90 -7.23 7.16
CA GLY A 69 11.32 -6.30 6.18
C GLY A 69 10.90 -4.92 6.69
N SER A 70 10.81 -4.76 8.00
CA SER A 70 10.74 -3.45 8.65
C SER A 70 11.03 -3.66 10.12
N HIS A 71 12.19 -3.22 10.60
CA HIS A 71 12.22 -2.67 11.95
C HIS A 71 11.24 -1.50 11.91
N GLU A 72 10.02 -1.75 12.39
CA GLU A 72 8.77 -1.06 12.05
C GLU A 72 8.92 0.45 12.05
N VAL A 73 9.01 1.01 10.84
CA VAL A 73 8.98 2.45 10.70
C VAL A 73 7.55 2.91 10.87
N MET A 74 7.32 3.76 11.86
CA MET A 74 6.02 4.29 12.26
C MET A 74 5.87 5.73 11.74
N TYR A 75 4.66 6.10 11.35
CA TYR A 75 4.30 7.46 10.99
C TYR A 75 3.46 8.07 12.10
N VAL A 76 3.99 9.08 12.80
CA VAL A 76 3.33 9.68 13.97
C VAL A 76 3.02 11.14 13.68
N THR A 77 1.84 11.61 14.06
CA THR A 77 1.40 12.98 13.78
C THR A 77 1.39 13.79 15.06
N PHE A 78 2.13 14.89 15.08
CA PHE A 78 2.08 15.88 16.16
C PHE A 78 1.16 17.01 15.74
N ARG A 79 0.13 17.28 16.53
CA ARG A 79 -0.90 18.27 16.19
C ARG A 79 -1.07 19.30 17.29
N MET A 80 -0.84 20.56 16.95
CA MET A 80 -1.11 21.72 17.81
C MET A 80 -2.34 22.48 17.29
N GLY A 81 -3.49 22.20 17.90
CA GLY A 81 -4.77 22.80 17.52
C GLY A 81 -5.18 22.47 16.06
N PRO A 82 -6.08 23.26 15.44
CA PRO A 82 -6.65 22.94 14.14
C PRO A 82 -5.79 23.32 12.92
N ARG A 83 -4.61 23.93 13.12
CA ARG A 83 -3.85 24.57 12.02
C ARG A 83 -2.40 24.15 11.90
N LYS A 84 -1.83 23.45 12.89
CA LYS A 84 -0.40 23.10 12.92
C LYS A 84 -0.29 21.60 13.15
N GLU A 85 0.11 20.88 12.11
CA GLU A 85 0.40 19.46 12.18
C GLU A 85 1.73 19.15 11.51
N VAL A 86 2.46 18.17 12.05
CA VAL A 86 3.70 17.66 11.48
C VAL A 86 3.68 16.14 11.59
N VAL A 87 3.95 15.46 10.49
CA VAL A 87 4.03 13.99 10.45
C VAL A 87 5.50 13.59 10.43
N PHE A 88 5.90 12.75 11.39
CA PHE A 88 7.24 12.21 11.49
C PHE A 88 7.25 10.74 11.09
N LYS A 89 8.34 10.34 10.46
CA LYS A 89 8.66 8.94 10.16
C LYS A 89 9.73 8.49 11.16
N ILE A 90 9.37 7.67 12.14
CA ILE A 90 10.22 7.29 13.28
C ILE A 90 10.36 5.77 13.41
N GLY A 91 11.36 5.31 14.16
CA GLY A 91 11.48 3.90 14.57
C GLY A 91 11.13 3.72 16.06
N PRO A 92 11.00 2.47 16.54
CA PRO A 92 10.69 2.18 17.94
C PRO A 92 11.77 2.70 18.92
N ASP A 93 13.02 2.78 18.46
CA ASP A 93 14.16 3.25 19.26
C ASP A 93 14.38 4.78 19.17
N THR A 94 13.55 5.50 18.39
CA THR A 94 13.66 6.95 18.27
C THR A 94 13.36 7.61 19.61
N ILE A 95 14.27 8.48 20.07
CA ILE A 95 14.10 9.27 21.29
C ILE A 95 13.19 10.46 20.99
N MET A 96 11.98 10.45 21.55
CA MET A 96 10.91 11.41 21.22
C MET A 96 11.27 12.88 21.48
N ARG A 97 12.30 13.15 22.28
CA ARG A 97 12.83 14.51 22.48
C ARG A 97 13.28 15.16 21.18
N HIS A 98 13.90 14.42 20.26
CA HIS A 98 14.41 14.99 19.00
C HIS A 98 13.28 15.49 18.11
N GLU A 99 12.17 14.77 18.08
CA GLU A 99 10.97 15.10 17.32
C GLU A 99 10.26 16.31 17.96
N ILE A 100 10.28 16.39 19.30
CA ILE A 100 9.84 17.59 20.02
C ILE A 100 10.73 18.80 19.67
N ASP A 101 12.06 18.64 19.63
CA ASP A 101 12.98 19.71 19.23
C ASP A 101 12.64 20.21 17.81
N CYS A 102 12.35 19.30 16.87
CA CYS A 102 11.89 19.66 15.52
C CYS A 102 10.57 20.44 15.55
N CYS A 103 9.59 20.03 16.37
CA CYS A 103 8.35 20.80 16.55
C CYS A 103 8.64 22.22 17.08
N LEU A 104 9.52 22.37 18.08
CA LEU A 104 9.92 23.67 18.63
C LEU A 104 10.65 24.54 17.60
N GLU A 105 11.41 23.94 16.69
CA GLU A 105 12.06 24.65 15.59
C GLU A 105 11.10 25.06 14.47
N MET A 106 10.09 24.26 14.18
CA MET A 106 9.12 24.53 13.10
C MET A 106 8.00 25.47 13.54
N TRP A 107 7.51 25.33 14.77
CA TRP A 107 6.35 26.07 15.24
C TRP A 107 6.75 27.38 15.91
N ARG A 108 5.92 28.40 15.67
CA ARG A 108 6.04 29.73 16.27
C ARG A 108 4.70 30.16 16.85
N TYR A 109 4.76 31.06 17.83
CA TYR A 109 3.63 31.87 18.22
C TYR A 109 3.19 32.76 17.04
N ASP A 110 1.98 33.29 17.12
CA ASP A 110 1.43 34.14 16.06
C ASP A 110 2.18 35.48 15.95
N ASP A 111 2.88 35.90 17.01
CA ASP A 111 3.81 37.05 17.03
C ASP A 111 5.21 36.72 16.47
N GLY A 112 5.45 35.48 16.04
CA GLY A 112 6.72 34.99 15.49
C GLY A 112 7.74 34.50 16.53
N ARG A 113 7.45 34.56 17.83
CA ARG A 113 8.34 34.04 18.88
C ARG A 113 8.46 32.52 18.81
N ARG A 114 9.63 31.99 19.19
CA ARG A 114 9.84 30.53 19.34
C ARG A 114 9.16 30.01 20.60
N TYR A 115 8.61 28.81 20.52
CA TYR A 115 8.19 28.07 21.71
C TYR A 115 9.41 27.57 22.47
N MET A 116 9.29 27.54 23.79
CA MET A 116 10.18 26.85 24.70
C MET A 116 9.60 25.49 25.05
N ALA A 117 10.45 24.53 25.42
CA ALA A 117 10.02 23.17 25.74
C ALA A 117 9.02 23.09 26.90
N TRP A 118 9.10 24.02 27.86
CA TRP A 118 8.16 24.10 28.99
C TRP A 118 6.82 24.77 28.64
N GLU A 119 6.70 25.40 27.47
CA GLU A 119 5.47 26.05 27.01
C GLU A 119 4.56 25.10 26.23
N LEU A 120 5.07 23.95 25.77
CA LEU A 120 4.34 22.94 25.00
C LEU A 120 4.22 21.61 25.77
N PHE A 121 3.02 21.04 25.74
CA PHE A 121 2.68 19.80 26.41
C PHE A 121 2.23 18.77 25.38
N PHE A 122 2.93 17.64 25.31
CA PHE A 122 2.72 16.59 24.31
C PHE A 122 2.04 15.39 24.98
N TYR A 123 0.92 14.94 24.41
CA TYR A 123 0.13 13.83 24.94
C TYR A 123 -0.15 12.78 23.88
N LEU A 124 0.03 11.53 24.26
CA LEU A 124 -0.39 10.38 23.48
C LEU A 124 -1.93 10.21 23.51
N PRO A 125 -2.52 9.44 22.58
CA PRO A 125 -3.95 9.13 22.59
C PRO A 125 -4.46 8.54 23.90
N CYS A 126 -3.59 7.85 24.65
CA CYS A 126 -3.87 7.29 25.98
C CYS A 126 -3.77 8.32 27.12
N ASN A 127 -3.66 9.62 26.83
CA ASN A 127 -3.42 10.73 27.76
C ASN A 127 -2.08 10.66 28.53
N THR A 128 -1.16 9.79 28.11
CA THR A 128 0.19 9.76 28.67
C THR A 128 0.97 10.97 28.17
N ARG A 129 1.49 11.77 29.11
CA ARG A 129 2.34 12.92 28.79
C ARG A 129 3.73 12.45 28.39
N ILE A 130 4.22 12.96 27.26
CA ILE A 130 5.61 12.82 26.85
C ILE A 130 6.41 13.93 27.53
N ASP A 131 7.33 13.54 28.43
CA ASP A 131 8.17 14.48 29.17
C ASP A 131 9.45 14.81 28.37
N TYR A 132 9.62 16.08 28.04
CA TYR A 132 10.80 16.59 27.34
C TYR A 132 12.10 16.36 28.13
N TYR A 133 12.07 16.53 29.45
CA TYR A 133 13.26 16.44 30.30
C TYR A 133 13.61 15.02 30.71
N LYS A 134 12.71 14.08 30.43
CA LYS A 134 12.91 12.64 30.68
C LYS A 134 12.82 11.89 29.34
N PRO A 135 13.89 11.93 28.53
CA PRO A 135 13.87 11.40 27.18
C PRO A 135 13.63 9.89 27.22
N LEU A 136 12.55 9.47 26.58
CA LEU A 136 12.16 8.08 26.39
C LEU A 136 12.08 7.76 24.90
N ALA A 137 12.35 6.50 24.56
CA ALA A 137 12.16 6.00 23.21
C ALA A 137 10.67 5.83 22.89
N ALA A 138 10.31 5.89 21.60
CA ALA A 138 8.95 5.68 21.12
C ALA A 138 8.32 4.38 21.67
N LYS A 139 9.08 3.27 21.69
CA LYS A 139 8.63 1.99 22.25
C LYS A 139 8.35 2.02 23.75
N GLU A 140 9.10 2.82 24.52
CA GLU A 140 8.95 2.90 25.98
C GLU A 140 7.71 3.71 26.36
N LEU A 141 7.34 4.66 25.50
CA LEU A 141 6.12 5.44 25.59
C LEU A 141 4.89 4.70 25.03
N GLY A 142 5.10 3.55 24.38
CA GLY A 142 4.03 2.78 23.73
C GLY A 142 3.47 3.49 22.49
N VAL A 143 4.32 4.22 21.75
CA VAL A 143 3.93 4.88 20.51
C VAL A 143 3.71 3.84 19.43
N GLU A 144 2.57 3.93 18.75
CA GLU A 144 2.17 3.06 17.66
C GLU A 144 2.17 3.79 16.30
N ASN A 145 2.07 3.02 15.23
CA ASN A 145 1.97 3.58 13.89
C ASN A 145 0.64 4.35 13.72
N HIS A 146 0.71 5.56 13.17
CA HIS A 146 -0.40 6.50 13.00
C HIS A 146 -0.94 7.11 14.29
N ASP A 147 -0.18 7.03 15.39
CA ASP A 147 -0.53 7.76 16.60
C ASP A 147 -0.63 9.27 16.36
N LEU A 148 -1.63 9.86 17.00
CA LEU A 148 -1.88 11.28 17.02
C LEU A 148 -1.46 11.84 18.38
N ILE A 149 -0.35 12.56 18.40
CA ILE A 149 0.16 13.25 19.58
C ILE A 149 -0.46 14.64 19.60
N ASP A 150 -1.35 14.87 20.56
CA ASP A 150 -1.93 16.18 20.78
C ASP A 150 -0.96 17.07 21.55
N VAL A 151 -0.77 18.29 21.03
CA VAL A 151 0.14 19.28 21.59
C VAL A 151 -0.64 20.51 22.03
N PHE A 152 -0.52 20.85 23.31
CA PHE A 152 -1.17 22.01 23.90
C PHE A 152 -0.12 23.04 24.32
N SER A 153 -0.42 24.32 24.16
CA SER A 153 0.31 25.38 24.85
C SER A 153 -0.38 25.74 26.16
N GLU A 154 0.36 26.29 27.11
CA GLU A 154 -0.17 26.76 28.41
C GLU A 154 -1.39 27.68 28.28
N SER A 155 -1.46 28.48 27.20
CA SER A 155 -2.59 29.35 26.88
C SER A 155 -3.89 28.63 26.46
N HIS A 156 -3.84 27.35 26.12
CA HIS A 156 -4.97 26.56 25.59
C HIS A 156 -5.25 25.30 26.43
N GLY A 157 -4.53 25.08 27.52
CA GLY A 157 -4.57 23.84 28.30
C GLY A 157 -5.76 23.67 29.25
N GLY A 158 -6.48 24.75 29.57
CA GLY A 158 -7.55 24.74 30.57
C GLY A 158 -7.02 24.81 32.00
#